data_AF-A0A9W7XY70-F1
#
_entry.id   AF-A0A9W7XY70-F1
#
_cell.length_a   1.000
_cell.length_b   1.000
_cell.length_c   1.000
_cell.angle_alpha   90.00
_cell.angle_beta   90.00
_cell.angle_gamma   90.00
#
_symmetry.space_group_name_H-M   'P 1'
#
loop_
_entity.id
_entity.type
_entity.pdbx_description
1 polymer ?
#
loop_
_entity_poly.entity_id
_entity_poly.type
_entity_poly.pdbx_seq_one_letter_code
_entity_poly.pdbx_strand_id
1 'polypeptide(L)'
;MTLPAYSIDRVPIEEEQQKLTTTSVYTVRVPVQQTSSMLKLSQRLPPLTNLAHIKRVRPTATPLSLEEQPTAAQLVDVVLCQCAKITLKELQEKLPAGLLPVQTHEVPAAMPYTRAQFDEWKRLWPVTFRPPLQLRELQNLDPKEQAYVERMMRLAQEQRELCVGASRVGVVVADPRQSHEAEAAAVVARAHDTRERGNPLRHAVMHCIGLVADAEVHRRKRSLPDKEEEEGGERGEGYLCAGLDVFSTKEPCVMCCMALVHSRVGRLFFVDRDAAAGGISRYAMHARKALNHHFTTYHCRPAGGSGSGSESEPEPAADAAPEA
;
A
#
# COMPACT_ATOMS: atom_id res chain seq x y z
N MET A 1 30.06 -10.56 -19.11
CA MET A 1 29.28 -9.34 -19.43
C MET A 1 28.90 -8.69 -18.11
N THR A 2 29.26 -7.43 -17.88
CA THR A 2 28.78 -6.66 -16.72
C THR A 2 27.29 -6.40 -16.89
N LEU A 3 26.46 -7.02 -16.05
CA LEU A 3 25.01 -6.82 -16.06
C LEU A 3 24.67 -5.36 -15.69
N PRO A 4 23.55 -4.82 -16.20
CA PRO A 4 23.20 -3.42 -16.00
C PRO A 4 22.96 -3.13 -14.51
N ALA A 5 23.38 -1.94 -14.06
CA ALA A 5 22.92 -1.38 -12.80
C ALA A 5 21.39 -1.22 -12.85
N TYR A 6 20.70 -1.29 -11.71
CA TYR A 6 19.24 -1.13 -11.66
C TYR A 6 18.86 0.17 -10.97
N SER A 7 17.90 0.90 -11.55
CA SER A 7 17.09 1.87 -10.80
C SER A 7 16.01 1.09 -10.07
N ILE A 8 16.01 1.14 -8.74
CA ILE A 8 15.10 0.33 -7.90
C ILE A 8 14.07 1.28 -7.28
N ASP A 9 12.85 1.22 -7.79
CA ASP A 9 11.76 2.09 -7.38
C ASP A 9 10.70 1.30 -6.62
N ARG A 10 10.30 1.76 -5.43
CA ARG A 10 9.19 1.12 -4.71
C ARG A 10 7.89 1.33 -5.49
N VAL A 11 7.11 0.26 -5.61
CA VAL A 11 5.74 0.33 -6.11
C VAL A 11 4.86 0.95 -5.03
N PRO A 12 4.27 2.14 -5.27
CA PRO A 12 3.37 2.78 -4.31
C PRO A 12 2.05 2.00 -4.23
N ILE A 13 1.38 2.10 -3.09
CA ILE A 13 0.03 1.55 -2.92
C ILE A 13 -1.02 2.59 -3.34
N GLU A 14 -2.27 2.15 -3.53
CA GLU A 14 -3.37 2.99 -4.02
C GLU A 14 -3.58 4.25 -3.17
N GLU A 15 -3.52 4.13 -1.84
CA GLU A 15 -3.71 5.24 -0.91
C GLU A 15 -2.66 6.35 -1.07
N GLU A 16 -1.44 5.99 -1.46
CA GLU A 16 -0.37 6.96 -1.69
C GLU A 16 -0.56 7.76 -2.98
N GLN A 17 -1.26 7.16 -3.94
CA GLN A 17 -1.54 7.75 -5.25
C GLN A 17 -2.88 8.47 -5.30
N GLN A 18 -3.68 8.34 -4.23
CA GLN A 18 -4.99 8.96 -4.16
C GLN A 18 -4.90 10.47 -4.35
N LYS A 19 -5.74 10.99 -5.27
CA LYS A 19 -5.90 12.43 -5.50
C LYS A 19 -6.90 13.03 -4.52
N LEU A 20 -6.80 14.33 -4.29
CA LEU A 20 -7.75 15.06 -3.45
C LEU A 20 -9.18 14.90 -4.00
N THR A 21 -10.05 14.31 -3.20
CA THR A 21 -11.49 14.25 -3.42
C THR A 21 -12.17 14.96 -2.25
N THR A 22 -13.34 15.54 -2.49
CA THR A 22 -14.03 16.37 -1.49
C THR A 22 -15.41 15.82 -1.15
N THR A 23 -15.88 16.19 0.03
CA THR A 23 -17.27 16.00 0.46
C THR A 23 -17.75 17.27 1.17
N SER A 24 -19.02 17.58 1.00
CA SER A 24 -19.62 18.75 1.63
C SER A 24 -20.01 18.47 3.09
N VAL A 25 -19.71 19.42 3.97
CA VAL A 25 -20.14 19.41 5.38
C VAL A 25 -20.82 20.72 5.74
N TYR A 26 -21.77 20.63 6.67
CA TYR A 26 -22.36 21.81 7.29
C TYR A 26 -21.49 22.32 8.43
N THR A 27 -21.24 23.62 8.44
CA THR A 27 -20.49 24.32 9.47
C THR A 27 -21.30 25.47 10.03
N VAL A 28 -21.05 25.81 11.29
CA VAL A 28 -21.58 27.02 11.91
C VAL A 28 -20.43 27.87 12.41
N ARG A 29 -20.55 29.18 12.20
CA ARG A 29 -19.60 30.15 12.69
C ARG A 29 -20.03 30.63 14.07
N VAL A 30 -19.16 30.48 15.06
CA VAL A 30 -19.44 30.86 16.45
C VAL A 30 -18.23 31.52 17.12
N PRO A 31 -18.43 32.33 18.18
CA PRO A 31 -17.35 32.75 19.06
C PRO A 31 -16.64 31.55 19.68
N VAL A 32 -15.32 31.65 19.90
CA VAL A 32 -14.49 30.58 20.50
C VAL A 32 -15.10 30.04 21.80
N GLN A 33 -15.73 30.88 22.62
CA GLN A 33 -16.36 30.49 23.89
C GLN A 33 -17.51 29.48 23.72
N GLN A 34 -18.16 29.46 22.55
CA GLN A 34 -19.28 28.57 22.24
C GLN A 34 -18.85 27.25 21.58
N THR A 35 -17.56 27.06 21.28
CA THR A 35 -17.04 25.87 20.60
C THR A 35 -17.42 24.56 21.29
N SER A 36 -17.27 24.50 22.62
CA SER A 36 -17.58 23.27 23.39
C SER A 36 -19.06 22.92 23.37
N SER A 37 -19.93 23.93 23.37
CA SER A 37 -21.38 23.77 23.22
C SER A 37 -21.72 23.21 21.83
N MET A 38 -21.11 23.76 20.77
CA MET A 38 -21.33 23.28 19.40
C MET A 38 -20.82 21.86 19.18
N LEU A 39 -19.67 21.50 19.77
CA LEU A 39 -19.17 20.12 19.72
C LEU A 39 -20.13 19.15 20.43
N LYS A 40 -20.68 19.50 21.60
CA LYS A 40 -21.72 18.69 22.27
C LYS A 40 -22.99 18.58 21.41
N LEU A 41 -23.41 19.67 20.78
CA LEU A 41 -24.57 19.64 19.89
C LEU A 41 -24.35 18.73 18.68
N SER A 42 -23.17 18.78 18.06
CA SER A 42 -22.83 17.92 16.91
C SER A 42 -22.92 16.42 17.21
N GLN A 43 -22.80 16.01 18.48
CA GLN A 43 -22.98 14.61 18.88
C GLN A 43 -24.43 14.13 18.80
N ARG A 44 -25.40 15.07 18.76
CA ARG A 44 -26.84 14.81 18.61
C ARG A 44 -27.30 14.88 17.15
N LEU A 45 -26.39 15.23 16.24
CA LEU A 45 -26.60 15.26 14.79
C LEU A 45 -26.07 13.97 14.15
N PRO A 46 -26.39 13.69 12.87
CA PRO A 46 -25.82 12.53 12.19
C PRO A 46 -24.29 12.53 12.27
N PRO A 47 -23.68 11.41 12.68
CA PRO A 47 -22.24 11.35 12.91
C PRO A 47 -21.48 11.51 11.59
N LEU A 48 -20.30 12.12 11.69
CA LEU A 48 -19.37 12.19 10.57
C LEU A 48 -18.84 10.79 10.25
N THR A 49 -19.24 10.25 9.10
CA THR A 49 -18.77 8.95 8.61
C THR A 49 -17.52 9.13 7.75
N ASN A 50 -16.47 8.36 8.04
CA ASN A 50 -15.18 8.39 7.33
C ASN A 50 -14.44 9.75 7.33
N LEU A 51 -14.74 10.64 8.28
CA LEU A 51 -14.10 11.97 8.40
C LEU A 51 -13.40 12.20 9.75
N ALA A 52 -12.91 11.14 10.39
CA ALA A 52 -12.21 11.24 11.67
C ALA A 52 -10.89 12.04 11.58
N HIS A 53 -10.31 12.16 10.39
CA HIS A 53 -9.10 12.94 10.12
C HIS A 53 -9.35 14.45 10.05
N ILE A 54 -10.59 14.88 9.78
CA ILE A 54 -10.95 16.30 9.68
C ILE A 54 -10.94 16.93 11.07
N LYS A 55 -10.23 18.05 11.25
CA LYS A 55 -10.36 18.84 12.47
C LYS A 55 -11.72 19.54 12.46
N ARG A 56 -12.55 19.26 13.46
CA ARG A 56 -13.91 19.79 13.57
C ARG A 56 -13.98 21.30 13.80
N VAL A 57 -12.90 21.92 14.24
CA VAL A 57 -12.84 23.35 14.53
C VAL A 57 -11.67 23.95 13.75
N ARG A 58 -11.93 25.07 13.07
CA ARG A 58 -10.89 25.88 12.45
C ARG A 58 -11.10 27.36 12.75
N PRO A 59 -10.04 28.17 12.77
CA PRO A 59 -10.18 29.62 12.69
C PRO A 59 -10.94 29.98 11.41
N THR A 60 -11.87 30.93 11.52
CA THR A 60 -12.62 31.41 10.37
C THR A 60 -11.70 32.12 9.37
N ALA A 61 -11.75 31.75 8.09
CA ALA A 61 -10.88 32.31 7.05
C ALA A 61 -11.33 33.68 6.53
N THR A 62 -12.63 33.96 6.54
CA THR A 62 -13.22 35.23 6.10
C THR A 62 -13.69 36.04 7.31
N PRO A 63 -13.10 37.23 7.59
CA PRO A 63 -13.69 38.13 8.57
C PRO A 63 -15.12 38.49 8.15
N LEU A 64 -16.02 38.67 9.13
CA LEU A 64 -17.35 39.20 8.85
C LEU A 64 -17.20 40.57 8.16
N SER A 65 -18.07 40.85 7.19
CA SER A 65 -18.22 42.19 6.62
C SER A 65 -18.44 43.20 7.77
N LEU A 66 -17.85 44.39 7.66
CA LEU A 66 -17.80 45.43 8.71
C LEU A 66 -19.17 45.85 9.28
N GLU A 67 -20.28 45.41 8.67
CA GLU A 67 -21.65 45.69 9.09
C GLU A 67 -22.23 44.66 10.09
N GLU A 68 -21.60 43.49 10.29
CA GLU A 68 -22.13 42.38 11.13
C GLU A 68 -21.48 42.24 12.52
N GLN A 69 -21.20 43.38 13.19
CA GLN A 69 -20.75 43.57 14.57
C GLN A 69 -19.25 43.84 14.80
N PRO A 70 -18.90 44.93 15.51
CA PRO A 70 -17.57 45.19 16.03
C PRO A 70 -17.45 44.57 17.43
N THR A 71 -17.31 43.26 17.53
CA THR A 71 -16.71 42.68 18.75
C THR A 71 -15.49 41.89 18.35
N ALA A 72 -14.37 42.17 19.01
CA ALA A 72 -13.08 41.51 18.83
C ALA A 72 -13.10 40.01 19.27
N ALA A 73 -14.25 39.35 19.16
CA ALA A 73 -14.40 37.94 19.45
C ALA A 73 -13.80 37.15 18.29
N GLN A 74 -12.78 36.36 18.58
CA GLN A 74 -12.25 35.38 17.63
C GLN A 74 -13.38 34.41 17.27
N LEU A 75 -13.67 34.31 15.97
CA LEU A 75 -14.68 33.39 15.44
C LEU A 75 -14.01 32.12 14.91
N VAL A 76 -14.73 31.02 15.05
CA VAL A 76 -14.34 29.71 14.53
C VAL A 76 -15.49 29.09 13.74
N ASP A 77 -15.13 28.34 12.71
CA ASP A 77 -16.07 27.48 12.01
C ASP A 77 -16.04 26.10 12.66
N VAL A 78 -17.20 25.61 13.09
CA VAL A 78 -17.38 24.29 13.70
C VAL A 78 -18.14 23.39 12.75
N VAL A 79 -17.55 22.25 12.40
CA VAL A 79 -18.17 21.19 11.58
C VAL A 79 -19.26 20.49 12.39
N LEU A 80 -20.46 20.44 11.85
CA LEU A 80 -21.65 19.84 12.48
C LEU A 80 -21.87 18.41 11.99
N CYS A 81 -22.10 18.23 10.69
CA CYS A 81 -22.42 16.95 10.06
C CYS A 81 -22.18 16.99 8.54
N GLN A 82 -22.26 15.84 7.87
CA GLN A 82 -22.16 15.74 6.40
C GLN A 82 -23.48 16.13 5.74
N CYS A 83 -23.43 16.91 4.66
CA CYS A 83 -24.62 17.37 3.94
C CYS A 83 -25.45 16.20 3.38
N ALA A 84 -24.82 15.09 3.04
CA ALA A 84 -25.50 13.88 2.55
C ALA A 84 -26.35 13.16 3.60
N LYS A 85 -26.30 13.54 4.89
CA LYS A 85 -26.97 12.83 5.99
C LYS A 85 -28.20 13.54 6.55
N ILE A 86 -28.38 14.82 6.25
CA ILE A 86 -29.50 15.64 6.74
C ILE A 86 -29.69 16.82 5.80
N THR A 87 -30.94 17.26 5.61
CA THR A 87 -31.19 18.47 4.82
C THR A 87 -30.88 19.73 5.62
N LEU A 88 -30.59 20.85 4.93
CA LEU A 88 -30.34 22.14 5.60
C LEU A 88 -31.53 22.57 6.48
N LYS A 89 -32.77 22.34 6.03
CA LYS A 89 -33.99 22.69 6.76
C LYS A 89 -34.10 21.91 8.08
N GLU A 90 -33.96 20.59 8.03
CA GLU A 90 -33.98 19.75 9.23
C GLU A 90 -32.84 20.08 10.19
N LEU A 91 -31.67 20.44 9.67
CA LEU A 91 -30.54 20.88 10.49
C LEU A 91 -30.86 22.20 11.21
N GLN A 92 -31.42 23.19 10.52
CA GLN A 92 -31.81 24.47 11.10
C GLN A 92 -32.84 24.31 12.22
N GLU A 93 -33.80 23.40 12.09
CA GLU A 93 -34.79 23.08 13.13
C GLU A 93 -34.16 22.48 14.40
N LYS A 94 -33.00 21.84 14.28
CA LYS A 94 -32.26 21.23 15.40
C LYS A 94 -31.25 22.17 16.06
N LEU A 95 -30.98 23.33 15.46
CA LEU A 95 -30.01 24.30 15.94
C LEU A 95 -30.67 25.33 16.88
N PRO A 96 -29.96 25.81 17.92
CA PRO A 96 -30.48 26.86 18.78
C PRO A 96 -30.66 28.17 18.01
N ALA A 97 -31.65 28.95 18.40
CA ALA A 97 -31.88 30.29 17.85
C ALA A 97 -30.70 31.22 18.15
N GLY A 98 -30.48 32.21 17.27
CA GLY A 98 -29.45 33.24 17.44
C GLY A 98 -28.04 32.84 16.97
N LEU A 99 -27.89 31.68 16.32
CA LEU A 99 -26.65 31.32 15.61
C LEU A 99 -26.55 32.06 14.26
N LEU A 100 -25.32 32.30 13.82
CA LEU A 100 -25.07 32.73 12.45
C LEU A 100 -25.55 31.66 11.45
N PRO A 101 -25.88 32.05 10.19
CA PRO A 101 -26.32 31.10 9.18
C PRO A 101 -25.37 29.92 9.00
N VAL A 102 -25.93 28.72 8.89
CA VAL A 102 -25.18 27.51 8.56
C VAL A 102 -24.54 27.68 7.19
N GLN A 103 -23.25 27.37 7.10
CA GLN A 103 -22.47 27.40 5.88
C GLN A 103 -22.23 25.98 5.38
N THR A 104 -21.91 25.86 4.10
CA THR A 104 -21.47 24.61 3.48
C THR A 104 -20.02 24.76 3.08
N HIS A 105 -19.19 23.79 3.45
CA HIS A 105 -17.77 23.75 3.10
C HIS A 105 -17.38 22.40 2.52
N GLU A 106 -16.49 22.44 1.53
CA GLU A 106 -15.83 21.25 1.01
C GLU A 106 -14.64 20.88 1.92
N VAL A 107 -14.56 19.60 2.27
CA VAL A 107 -13.45 19.04 3.06
C VAL A 107 -12.89 17.80 2.37
N PRO A 108 -11.61 17.44 2.60
CA PRO A 108 -11.04 16.20 2.06
C PRO A 108 -11.85 14.97 2.48
N ALA A 109 -12.37 14.24 1.50
CA ALA A 109 -13.20 13.05 1.74
C ALA A 109 -12.41 11.87 2.32
N ALA A 110 -11.10 11.84 2.09
CA ALA A 110 -10.19 10.81 2.59
C ALA A 110 -9.07 11.41 3.45
N MET A 111 -8.44 10.55 4.24
CA MET A 111 -7.28 10.89 5.07
C MET A 111 -6.02 10.93 4.21
N PRO A 112 -5.17 11.98 4.34
CA PRO A 112 -3.91 12.01 3.61
C PRO A 112 -2.99 10.88 4.12
N TYR A 113 -2.44 10.12 3.18
CA TYR A 113 -1.58 8.97 3.46
C TYR A 113 -0.09 9.34 3.39
N THR A 114 0.29 10.24 2.49
CA THR A 114 1.65 10.78 2.34
C THR A 114 1.78 12.20 2.87
N ARG A 115 3.02 12.64 3.12
CA ARG A 115 3.31 14.02 3.51
C ARG A 115 2.92 15.03 2.43
N ALA A 116 3.12 14.68 1.16
CA ALA A 116 2.74 15.50 0.03
C ALA A 116 1.22 15.73 -0.02
N GLN A 117 0.43 14.64 0.09
CA GLN A 117 -1.02 14.72 0.20
C GLN A 117 -1.43 15.58 1.40
N PHE A 118 -0.82 15.39 2.58
CA PHE A 118 -1.13 16.23 3.74
C PHE A 118 -0.89 17.72 3.48
N ASP A 119 0.27 18.07 2.91
CA ASP A 119 0.65 19.46 2.66
C ASP A 119 -0.24 20.14 1.61
N GLU A 120 -0.81 19.37 0.69
CA GLU A 120 -1.81 19.81 -0.26
C GLU A 120 -3.20 19.93 0.40
N TRP A 121 -3.70 18.85 1.02
CA TRP A 121 -5.09 18.73 1.47
C TRP A 121 -5.39 19.61 2.68
N LYS A 122 -4.37 19.90 3.52
CA LYS A 122 -4.50 20.84 4.64
C LYS A 122 -4.83 22.27 4.21
N ARG A 123 -4.58 22.63 2.94
CA ARG A 123 -4.93 23.94 2.37
C ARG A 123 -6.43 24.09 2.17
N LEU A 124 -7.13 22.98 1.91
CA LEU A 124 -8.59 22.97 1.79
C LEU A 124 -9.26 23.01 3.17
N TRP A 125 -8.86 22.11 4.06
CA TRP A 125 -9.37 22.08 5.43
C TRP A 125 -8.32 21.52 6.40
N PRO A 126 -8.23 22.01 7.65
CA PRO A 126 -7.29 21.46 8.62
C PRO A 126 -7.53 19.96 8.88
N VAL A 127 -6.53 19.14 8.59
CA VAL A 127 -6.56 17.68 8.77
C VAL A 127 -5.52 17.20 9.77
N THR A 128 -5.77 16.03 10.35
CA THR A 128 -4.81 15.28 11.16
C THR A 128 -4.05 14.32 10.25
N PHE A 129 -2.72 14.34 10.34
CA PHE A 129 -1.85 13.43 9.59
C PHE A 129 -1.13 12.49 10.54
N ARG A 130 -1.35 11.20 10.33
CA ARG A 130 -0.66 10.11 11.05
C ARG A 130 -0.07 9.18 10.01
N PRO A 131 1.18 9.39 9.57
CA PRO A 131 1.78 8.52 8.58
C PRO A 131 1.88 7.10 9.17
N PRO A 132 1.46 6.07 8.43
CA PRO A 132 1.68 4.67 8.79
C PRO A 132 3.16 4.41 9.08
N LEU A 133 3.45 3.52 10.05
CA LEU A 133 4.82 3.17 10.42
C LEU A 133 5.59 2.61 9.22
N GLN A 134 4.92 1.82 8.38
CA GLN A 134 5.47 1.23 7.17
C GLN A 134 6.04 2.30 6.22
N LEU A 135 5.38 3.45 6.07
CA LEU A 135 5.89 4.53 5.20
C LEU A 135 7.12 5.25 5.76
N ARG A 136 7.39 5.14 7.07
CA ARG A 136 8.56 5.79 7.69
C ARG A 136 9.85 5.01 7.42
N GLU A 137 9.74 3.69 7.29
CA GLU A 137 10.88 2.77 7.13
C GLU A 137 11.21 2.49 5.65
N LEU A 138 10.30 2.78 4.73
CA LEU A 138 10.43 2.49 3.30
C LEU A 138 11.16 3.57 2.49
N GLN A 139 11.86 4.48 3.16
CA GLN A 139 12.48 5.65 2.54
C GLN A 139 13.91 5.33 2.05
N ASN A 140 13.96 4.69 0.88
CA ASN A 140 15.13 4.39 0.07
C ASN A 140 16.03 3.26 0.59
N LEU A 141 16.44 2.39 -0.33
CA LEU A 141 17.43 1.35 -0.07
C LEU A 141 18.78 2.00 0.16
N ASP A 142 19.51 1.59 1.19
CA ASP A 142 20.87 2.05 1.39
C ASP A 142 21.83 1.45 0.33
N PRO A 143 23.06 1.96 0.16
CA PRO A 143 23.99 1.44 -0.84
C PRO A 143 24.34 -0.06 -0.68
N LYS A 144 24.30 -0.60 0.54
CA LYS A 144 24.57 -2.02 0.80
C LYS A 144 23.37 -2.87 0.40
N GLU A 145 22.15 -2.42 0.71
CA GLU A 145 20.91 -3.05 0.27
C GLU A 145 20.80 -3.03 -1.26
N GLN A 146 21.13 -1.91 -1.90
CA GLN A 146 21.16 -1.81 -3.36
C GLN A 146 22.11 -2.84 -3.96
N ALA A 147 23.34 -2.94 -3.44
CA ALA A 147 24.29 -3.96 -3.89
C ALA A 147 23.78 -5.39 -3.67
N TYR A 148 23.05 -5.65 -2.59
CA TYR A 148 22.41 -6.95 -2.33
C TYR A 148 21.31 -7.25 -3.35
N VAL A 149 20.42 -6.29 -3.61
CA VAL A 149 19.36 -6.43 -4.62
C VAL A 149 19.97 -6.69 -5.99
N GLU A 150 20.98 -5.91 -6.40
CA GLU A 150 21.66 -6.10 -7.68
C GLU A 150 22.27 -7.51 -7.80
N ARG A 151 22.95 -8.02 -6.77
CA ARG A 151 23.47 -9.40 -6.76
C ARG A 151 22.37 -10.43 -6.99
N MET A 152 21.28 -10.35 -6.23
CA MET A 152 20.17 -11.31 -6.34
C MET A 152 19.45 -11.21 -7.69
N MET A 153 19.32 -10.01 -8.24
CA MET A 153 18.76 -9.82 -9.58
C MET A 153 19.65 -10.42 -10.66
N ARG A 154 20.99 -10.36 -10.53
CA ARG A 154 21.90 -11.06 -11.45
C ARG A 154 21.65 -12.57 -11.45
N LEU A 155 21.53 -13.17 -10.26
CA LEU A 155 21.22 -14.59 -10.13
C LEU A 155 19.85 -14.96 -10.74
N ALA A 156 18.84 -14.09 -10.58
CA ALA A 156 17.56 -14.29 -11.23
C ALA A 156 17.68 -14.26 -12.77
N GLN A 157 18.51 -13.38 -13.32
CA GLN A 157 18.79 -13.38 -14.77
C GLN A 157 19.54 -14.65 -15.21
N GLU A 158 20.50 -15.13 -14.44
CA GLU A 158 21.16 -16.42 -14.74
C GLU A 158 20.14 -17.57 -14.79
N GLN A 159 19.16 -17.60 -13.87
CA GLN A 159 18.07 -18.58 -13.92
C GLN A 159 17.19 -18.41 -15.16
N ARG A 160 16.92 -17.17 -15.58
CA ARG A 160 16.18 -16.90 -16.82
C ARG A 160 16.87 -17.49 -18.05
N GLU A 161 18.20 -17.45 -18.11
CA GLU A 161 18.97 -18.02 -19.23
C GLU A 161 18.90 -19.55 -19.30
N LEU A 162 18.54 -20.23 -18.21
CA LEU A 162 18.30 -21.67 -18.20
C LEU A 162 16.93 -22.07 -18.76
N CYS A 163 16.03 -21.10 -18.98
CA CYS A 163 14.70 -21.38 -19.54
C CYS A 163 14.80 -21.87 -20.99
N VAL A 164 14.00 -22.88 -21.31
CA VAL A 164 13.77 -23.33 -22.69
C VAL A 164 12.43 -22.76 -23.16
N GLY A 165 12.34 -22.32 -24.41
CA GLY A 165 11.11 -21.79 -25.01
C GLY A 165 10.91 -20.28 -24.85
N ALA A 166 9.67 -19.84 -25.07
CA ALA A 166 9.32 -18.43 -25.17
C ALA A 166 9.14 -17.76 -23.79
N SER A 167 8.68 -18.52 -22.80
CA SER A 167 8.53 -17.99 -21.44
C SER A 167 9.84 -18.10 -20.66
N ARG A 168 10.53 -16.97 -20.51
CA ARG A 168 11.81 -16.88 -19.81
C ARG A 168 11.65 -16.09 -18.52
N VAL A 169 11.43 -16.80 -17.42
CA VAL A 169 11.34 -16.19 -16.08
C VAL A 169 12.29 -16.92 -15.15
N GLY A 170 13.20 -16.17 -14.52
CA GLY A 170 14.06 -16.65 -13.45
C GLY A 170 13.65 -16.03 -12.13
N VAL A 171 13.71 -16.81 -11.04
CA VAL A 171 13.34 -16.39 -9.69
C VAL A 171 14.38 -16.86 -8.69
N VAL A 172 14.70 -15.99 -7.74
CA VAL A 172 15.53 -16.28 -6.57
C VAL A 172 14.77 -15.89 -5.32
N VAL A 173 14.80 -16.74 -4.30
CA VAL A 173 14.34 -16.43 -2.94
C VAL A 173 15.57 -16.33 -2.06
N ALA A 174 15.70 -15.25 -1.30
CA ALA A 174 16.83 -15.00 -0.44
C ALA A 174 16.41 -14.50 0.94
N ASP A 175 17.24 -14.75 1.94
CA ASP A 175 17.07 -14.29 3.31
C ASP A 175 17.79 -12.94 3.51
N PRO A 176 17.05 -11.82 3.65
CA PRO A 176 17.66 -10.50 3.84
C PRO A 176 18.50 -10.40 5.12
N ARG A 177 18.27 -11.27 6.12
CA ARG A 177 19.06 -11.29 7.37
C ARG A 177 20.51 -11.70 7.13
N GLN A 178 20.77 -12.40 6.03
CA GLN A 178 22.10 -12.85 5.60
C GLN A 178 22.65 -12.00 4.44
N SER A 179 22.05 -10.84 4.17
CA SER A 179 22.42 -9.97 3.03
C SER A 179 23.85 -9.43 3.08
N HIS A 180 24.48 -9.40 4.27
CA HIS A 180 25.86 -9.00 4.48
C HIS A 180 26.87 -10.16 4.37
N GLU A 181 26.40 -11.41 4.29
CA GLU A 181 27.24 -12.59 4.21
C GLU A 181 27.63 -12.92 2.76
N ALA A 182 28.38 -14.01 2.57
CA ALA A 182 28.69 -14.53 1.23
C ALA A 182 27.39 -14.81 0.44
N GLU A 183 27.41 -14.60 -0.87
CA GLU A 183 26.22 -14.70 -1.73
C GLU A 183 25.47 -16.03 -1.60
N ALA A 184 26.18 -17.14 -1.37
CA ALA A 184 25.59 -18.46 -1.17
C ALA A 184 24.80 -18.61 0.13
N ALA A 185 25.13 -17.84 1.17
CA ALA A 185 24.44 -17.90 2.47
C ALA A 185 23.04 -17.28 2.38
N ALA A 186 22.92 -16.15 1.69
CA ALA A 186 21.63 -15.47 1.55
C ALA A 186 20.63 -16.23 0.66
N VAL A 187 21.07 -16.99 -0.34
CA VAL A 187 20.16 -17.68 -1.27
C VAL A 187 19.50 -18.88 -0.60
N VAL A 188 18.18 -18.86 -0.53
CA VAL A 188 17.36 -19.98 -0.03
C VAL A 188 16.97 -20.92 -1.17
N ALA A 189 16.54 -20.37 -2.30
CA ALA A 189 16.14 -21.16 -3.46
C ALA A 189 16.34 -20.39 -4.77
N ARG A 190 16.54 -21.13 -5.86
CA ARG A 190 16.65 -20.62 -7.24
C ARG A 190 15.80 -21.49 -8.15
N ALA A 191 14.99 -20.88 -9.00
CA ALA A 191 14.17 -21.60 -9.96
C ALA A 191 13.98 -20.80 -11.24
N HIS A 192 13.62 -21.51 -12.30
CA HIS A 192 13.25 -20.94 -13.59
C HIS A 192 11.96 -21.56 -14.10
N ASP A 193 11.37 -20.91 -15.10
CA ASP A 193 10.13 -21.34 -15.73
C ASP A 193 10.32 -22.68 -16.44
N THR A 194 9.43 -23.64 -16.16
CA THR A 194 9.50 -24.98 -16.77
C THR A 194 8.15 -25.39 -17.36
N ARG A 195 7.27 -24.44 -17.68
CA ARG A 195 5.95 -24.71 -18.27
C ARG A 195 5.99 -25.53 -19.55
N GLU A 196 7.01 -25.29 -20.38
CA GLU A 196 7.25 -26.03 -21.63
C GLU A 196 7.46 -27.53 -21.42
N ARG A 197 7.71 -27.99 -20.19
CA ARG A 197 7.83 -29.41 -19.84
C ARG A 197 6.48 -30.11 -19.63
N GLY A 198 5.38 -29.49 -20.08
CA GLY A 198 4.04 -30.09 -20.07
C GLY A 198 3.18 -29.79 -18.84
N ASN A 199 3.59 -28.89 -17.95
CA ASN A 199 2.76 -28.45 -16.83
C ASN A 199 2.62 -26.92 -16.80
N PRO A 200 1.43 -26.37 -17.16
CA PRO A 200 1.24 -24.93 -17.27
C PRO A 200 1.34 -24.18 -15.93
N LEU A 201 1.28 -24.88 -14.78
CA LEU A 201 1.38 -24.26 -13.45
C LEU A 201 2.82 -24.16 -12.94
N ARG A 202 3.81 -24.72 -13.64
CA ARG A 202 5.24 -24.69 -13.24
C ARG A 202 5.92 -23.36 -13.56
N HIS A 203 5.32 -22.28 -13.09
CA HIS A 203 5.92 -20.95 -13.11
C HIS A 203 7.14 -20.92 -12.18
N ALA A 204 8.14 -20.10 -12.51
CA ALA A 204 9.37 -19.97 -11.73
C ALA A 204 9.11 -19.68 -10.24
N VAL A 205 8.15 -18.80 -9.91
CA VAL A 205 7.78 -18.48 -8.53
C VAL A 205 7.24 -19.71 -7.79
N MET A 206 6.31 -20.44 -8.40
CA MET A 206 5.71 -21.64 -7.80
C MET A 206 6.76 -22.71 -7.53
N HIS A 207 7.65 -22.92 -8.51
CA HIS A 207 8.74 -23.86 -8.39
C HIS A 207 9.71 -23.44 -7.27
N CYS A 208 10.07 -22.16 -7.18
CA CYS A 208 10.95 -21.65 -6.15
C CYS A 208 10.36 -21.85 -4.74
N ILE A 209 9.07 -21.57 -4.54
CA ILE A 209 8.38 -21.82 -3.27
C ILE A 209 8.42 -23.32 -2.92
N GLY A 210 8.22 -24.21 -3.90
CA GLY A 210 8.34 -25.66 -3.70
C GLY A 210 9.73 -26.06 -3.21
N LEU A 211 10.80 -25.50 -3.80
CA LEU A 211 12.17 -25.77 -3.37
C LEU A 211 12.44 -25.28 -1.93
N VAL A 212 11.88 -24.12 -1.54
CA VAL A 212 11.94 -23.66 -0.14
C VAL A 212 11.24 -24.65 0.79
N ALA A 213 10.07 -25.17 0.38
CA ALA A 213 9.33 -26.19 1.15
C ALA A 213 10.16 -27.46 1.35
N ASP A 214 10.75 -28.00 0.27
CA ASP A 214 11.56 -29.21 0.33
C ASP A 214 12.78 -29.01 1.26
N ALA A 215 13.46 -27.87 1.14
CA ALA A 215 14.59 -27.52 2.00
C ALA A 215 14.18 -27.45 3.49
N GLU A 216 13.01 -26.88 3.78
CA GLU A 216 12.47 -26.78 5.14
C GLU A 216 12.10 -28.16 5.71
N VAL A 217 11.49 -29.04 4.91
CA VAL A 217 11.24 -30.43 5.33
C VAL A 217 12.55 -31.15 5.65
N HIS A 218 13.57 -31.01 4.80
CA HIS A 218 14.88 -31.61 5.04
C HIS A 218 15.60 -31.01 6.26
N ARG A 219 15.40 -29.71 6.55
CA ARG A 219 15.92 -29.08 7.77
C ARG A 219 15.26 -29.70 9.01
N ARG A 220 13.93 -29.77 9.05
CA ARG A 220 13.18 -30.33 10.18
C ARG A 220 13.52 -31.80 10.45
N LYS A 221 13.64 -32.62 9.41
CA LYS A 221 14.06 -34.03 9.54
C LYS A 221 15.45 -34.18 10.16
N ARG A 222 16.37 -33.25 9.91
CA ARG A 222 17.73 -33.25 10.49
C ARG A 222 17.79 -32.71 11.92
N SER A 223 16.81 -31.90 12.32
CA SER A 223 16.75 -31.25 13.64
C SER A 223 16.01 -32.07 14.71
N LEU A 224 15.33 -33.15 14.33
CA LEU A 224 14.76 -34.10 15.29
C LEU A 224 15.88 -35.06 15.76
N PRO A 225 16.19 -35.13 17.07
CA PRO A 225 16.89 -36.29 17.62
C PRO A 225 15.93 -37.50 17.60
N ASP A 226 16.47 -38.72 17.51
CA ASP A 226 15.76 -40.02 17.53
C ASP A 226 15.03 -40.32 18.87
N LYS A 227 14.45 -39.33 19.55
CA LYS A 227 13.73 -39.54 20.80
C LYS A 227 12.28 -39.13 20.66
N GLU A 228 11.47 -40.18 20.82
CA GLU A 228 10.06 -40.28 21.14
C GLU A 228 9.35 -38.98 21.54
N GLU A 229 8.16 -38.86 20.96
CA GLU A 229 7.05 -37.98 21.29
C GLU A 229 7.03 -37.51 22.76
N GLU A 230 7.63 -36.36 23.03
CA GLU A 230 7.22 -35.53 24.17
C GLU A 230 6.40 -34.34 23.65
N GLU A 231 5.15 -34.32 24.11
CA GLU A 231 4.13 -33.32 23.86
C GLU A 231 4.60 -31.91 24.31
N GLY A 232 4.30 -30.90 23.49
CA GLY A 232 4.18 -29.52 23.97
C GLY A 232 5.26 -28.51 23.58
N GLY A 233 6.28 -28.88 22.80
CA GLY A 233 7.15 -27.89 22.15
C GLY A 233 6.41 -27.22 20.98
N GLU A 234 6.19 -25.90 21.05
CA GLU A 234 5.59 -25.11 19.96
C GLU A 234 6.18 -25.54 18.62
N ARG A 235 5.40 -26.25 17.80
CA ARG A 235 5.77 -26.69 16.46
C ARG A 235 5.98 -25.44 15.63
N GLY A 236 7.18 -24.87 15.63
CA GLY A 236 7.53 -23.56 15.05
C GLY A 236 6.61 -23.17 13.90
N GLU A 237 5.55 -22.44 14.24
CA GLU A 237 4.42 -22.08 13.37
C GLU A 237 4.85 -20.93 12.45
N GLY A 238 6.02 -21.07 11.84
CA GLY A 238 6.58 -20.13 10.89
C GLY A 238 6.02 -20.38 9.50
N TYR A 239 5.52 -19.34 8.84
CA TYR A 239 5.19 -19.38 7.43
C TYR A 239 6.43 -19.66 6.60
N LEU A 240 6.26 -20.42 5.52
CA LEU A 240 7.37 -21.02 4.77
C LEU A 240 8.41 -19.99 4.30
N CYS A 241 7.97 -18.84 3.80
CA CYS A 241 8.84 -17.78 3.30
C CYS A 241 8.73 -16.50 4.13
N ALA A 242 8.39 -16.60 5.42
CA ALA A 242 8.18 -15.46 6.30
C ALA A 242 9.38 -14.50 6.27
N GLY A 243 9.15 -13.27 5.80
CA GLY A 243 10.17 -12.22 5.76
C GLY A 243 11.29 -12.41 4.73
N LEU A 244 11.20 -13.41 3.85
CA LEU A 244 12.16 -13.60 2.76
C LEU A 244 11.92 -12.61 1.62
N ASP A 245 12.99 -12.31 0.88
CA ASP A 245 12.93 -11.50 -0.34
C ASP A 245 12.81 -12.39 -1.57
N VAL A 246 12.00 -11.97 -2.53
CA VAL A 246 11.83 -12.66 -3.82
C VAL A 246 12.28 -11.74 -4.94
N PHE A 247 13.16 -12.25 -5.80
CA PHE A 247 13.70 -11.56 -6.96
C PHE A 247 13.24 -12.27 -8.22
N SER A 248 12.53 -11.58 -9.10
CA SER A 248 11.92 -12.17 -10.30
C SER A 248 12.29 -11.38 -11.55
N THR A 249 12.69 -12.03 -12.64
CA THR A 249 12.99 -11.30 -13.88
C THR A 249 11.75 -10.73 -14.57
N LYS A 250 10.56 -11.18 -14.18
CA LYS A 250 9.28 -10.71 -14.69
C LYS A 250 8.27 -10.55 -13.56
N GLU A 251 7.35 -9.61 -13.69
CA GLU A 251 6.24 -9.40 -12.78
C GLU A 251 5.44 -10.71 -12.62
N PRO A 252 5.24 -11.21 -11.39
CA PRO A 252 4.45 -12.40 -11.16
C PRO A 252 2.98 -12.21 -11.57
N CYS A 253 2.37 -13.24 -12.16
CA CYS A 253 0.94 -13.22 -12.44
C CYS A 253 0.10 -13.33 -11.15
N VAL A 254 -1.22 -13.17 -11.24
CA VAL A 254 -2.15 -13.27 -10.10
C VAL A 254 -1.95 -14.55 -9.27
N MET A 255 -1.81 -15.71 -9.93
CA MET A 255 -1.56 -16.99 -9.25
C MET A 255 -0.26 -16.94 -8.42
N CYS A 256 0.84 -16.50 -9.04
CA CYS A 256 2.14 -16.40 -8.36
C CYS A 256 2.11 -15.36 -7.24
N CYS A 257 1.48 -14.20 -7.44
CA CYS A 257 1.29 -13.20 -6.41
C CYS A 257 0.51 -13.76 -5.21
N MET A 258 -0.57 -14.50 -5.46
CA MET A 258 -1.34 -15.11 -4.38
C MET A 258 -0.52 -16.17 -3.63
N ALA A 259 0.31 -16.94 -4.33
CA ALA A 259 1.25 -17.86 -3.69
C ALA A 259 2.26 -17.12 -2.79
N LEU A 260 2.78 -15.97 -3.21
CA LEU A 260 3.65 -15.12 -2.40
C LEU A 260 2.95 -14.58 -1.14
N VAL A 261 1.67 -14.18 -1.26
CA VAL A 261 0.82 -13.78 -0.11
C VAL A 261 0.67 -14.93 0.88
N HIS A 262 0.34 -16.14 0.40
CA HIS A 262 0.19 -17.32 1.25
C HIS A 262 1.51 -17.74 1.92
N SER A 263 2.65 -17.54 1.25
CA SER A 263 3.97 -17.83 1.79
C SER A 263 4.53 -16.74 2.72
N ARG A 264 3.81 -15.63 2.89
CA ARG A 264 4.18 -14.46 3.73
C ARG A 264 5.57 -13.87 3.45
N VAL A 265 5.90 -13.73 2.17
CA VAL A 265 7.16 -13.08 1.78
C VAL A 265 7.24 -11.64 2.30
N GLY A 266 8.45 -11.15 2.55
CA GLY A 266 8.70 -9.79 3.03
C GLY A 266 8.69 -8.77 1.90
N ARG A 267 9.50 -9.00 0.86
CA ARG A 267 9.64 -8.10 -0.29
C ARG A 267 9.66 -8.83 -1.62
N LEU A 268 9.18 -8.17 -2.67
CA LEU A 268 9.27 -8.60 -4.07
C LEU A 268 10.04 -7.56 -4.89
N PHE A 269 11.03 -8.01 -5.64
CA PHE A 269 11.78 -7.22 -6.61
C PHE A 269 11.54 -7.82 -8.00
N PHE A 270 11.13 -7.02 -8.98
CA PHE A 270 10.92 -7.52 -10.34
C PHE A 270 11.41 -6.57 -11.44
N VAL A 271 11.81 -7.11 -12.60
CA VAL A 271 12.26 -6.32 -13.77
C VAL A 271 11.11 -6.00 -14.71
N ASP A 272 10.68 -6.97 -15.52
CA ASP A 272 9.76 -6.70 -16.62
C ASP A 272 8.32 -6.66 -16.11
N ARG A 273 7.58 -5.58 -16.36
CA ARG A 273 6.12 -5.53 -16.10
C ARG A 273 5.37 -6.49 -17.01
N ASP A 274 4.26 -7.03 -16.51
CA ASP A 274 3.34 -7.84 -17.32
C ASP A 274 2.00 -7.12 -17.46
N ALA A 275 1.85 -6.37 -18.55
CA ALA A 275 0.63 -5.60 -18.81
C ALA A 275 -0.62 -6.49 -18.99
N ALA A 276 -0.46 -7.76 -19.36
CA ALA A 276 -1.57 -8.67 -19.62
C ALA A 276 -1.98 -9.44 -18.36
N ALA A 277 -1.01 -9.93 -17.58
CA ALA A 277 -1.25 -10.88 -16.48
C ALA A 277 -0.70 -10.44 -15.12
N GLY A 278 -0.07 -9.27 -15.02
CA GLY A 278 0.63 -8.78 -13.84
C GLY A 278 -0.27 -8.65 -12.60
N GLY A 279 0.08 -9.37 -11.53
CA GLY A 279 -0.65 -9.33 -10.26
C GLY A 279 -0.35 -8.08 -9.43
N ILE A 280 0.74 -7.38 -9.70
CA ILE A 280 1.16 -6.18 -8.96
C ILE A 280 0.58 -4.94 -9.62
N SER A 281 0.85 -4.75 -10.91
CA SER A 281 0.50 -3.55 -11.67
C SER A 281 -1.00 -3.41 -11.92
N ARG A 282 -1.72 -4.51 -12.17
CA ARG A 282 -3.17 -4.47 -12.46
C ARG A 282 -4.05 -4.62 -11.22
N TYR A 283 -3.63 -5.44 -10.26
CA TYR A 283 -4.48 -5.86 -9.15
C TYR A 283 -3.96 -5.47 -7.77
N ALA A 284 -2.79 -4.84 -7.71
CA ALA A 284 -2.14 -4.42 -6.47
C ALA A 284 -2.15 -5.50 -5.38
N MET A 285 -1.94 -6.78 -5.75
CA MET A 285 -2.11 -7.92 -4.84
C MET A 285 -1.25 -7.81 -3.58
N HIS A 286 -0.07 -7.19 -3.70
CA HIS A 286 0.85 -6.92 -2.60
C HIS A 286 0.30 -5.96 -1.52
N ALA A 287 -0.71 -5.16 -1.85
CA ALA A 287 -1.27 -4.10 -0.99
C ALA A 287 -2.81 -4.19 -0.83
N ARG A 288 -3.45 -5.21 -1.39
CA ARG A 288 -4.92 -5.31 -1.40
C ARG A 288 -5.47 -5.48 0.01
N LYS A 289 -6.28 -4.50 0.47
CA LYS A 289 -6.87 -4.45 1.83
C LYS A 289 -7.63 -5.72 2.25
N ALA A 290 -8.27 -6.40 1.31
CA ALA A 290 -9.05 -7.62 1.57
C ALA A 290 -8.19 -8.87 1.83
N LEU A 291 -6.87 -8.79 1.65
CA LEU A 291 -5.93 -9.88 1.88
C LEU A 291 -5.28 -9.77 3.26
N ASN A 292 -4.98 -10.93 3.85
CA ASN A 292 -4.46 -11.04 5.23
C ASN A 292 -2.95 -10.83 5.36
N HIS A 293 -2.23 -10.68 4.25
CA HIS A 293 -0.79 -10.43 4.24
C HIS A 293 -0.44 -9.45 3.12
N HIS A 294 0.45 -8.51 3.42
CA HIS A 294 0.96 -7.49 2.50
C HIS A 294 2.47 -7.57 2.47
N PHE A 295 3.07 -7.26 1.33
CA PHE A 295 4.52 -7.27 1.16
C PHE A 295 4.98 -6.07 0.33
N THR A 296 6.18 -5.59 0.59
CA THR A 296 6.72 -4.44 -0.14
C THR A 296 7.16 -4.88 -1.53
N THR A 297 6.84 -4.09 -2.55
CA THR A 297 7.23 -4.42 -3.91
C THR A 297 8.08 -3.32 -4.52
N TYR A 298 9.11 -3.72 -5.29
CA TYR A 298 10.03 -2.84 -6.00
C TYR A 298 10.13 -3.24 -7.47
N HIS A 299 10.21 -2.23 -8.33
CA HIS A 299 10.42 -2.37 -9.75
C HIS A 299 11.87 -1.99 -10.07
N CYS A 300 12.64 -2.95 -10.59
CA CYS A 300 14.06 -2.82 -10.89
C CYS A 300 14.23 -2.56 -12.39
N ARG A 301 14.41 -1.29 -12.78
CA ARG A 301 14.62 -0.89 -14.18
C ARG A 301 16.11 -0.96 -14.55
N PRO A 302 16.51 -1.66 -15.63
CA PRO A 302 17.90 -1.66 -16.08
C PRO A 302 18.35 -0.26 -16.50
N ALA A 303 19.45 0.24 -15.94
CA ALA A 303 20.06 1.50 -16.32
C ALA A 303 20.69 1.35 -17.72
N GLY A 304 20.02 1.89 -18.74
CA GLY A 304 20.51 1.92 -20.12
C GLY A 304 19.64 1.26 -21.19
N GLY A 305 18.45 0.75 -20.85
CA GLY A 305 17.48 0.29 -21.84
C GLY A 305 16.73 1.47 -22.46
N SER A 306 16.90 1.70 -23.77
CA SER A 306 16.02 2.57 -24.54
C SER A 306 14.58 2.08 -24.40
N GLY A 307 13.71 2.92 -23.87
CA GLY A 307 12.27 2.67 -23.79
C GLY A 307 11.71 2.44 -25.19
N SER A 308 11.53 1.18 -25.55
CA SER A 308 10.70 0.74 -26.67
C SER A 308 9.54 -0.10 -26.11
N GLY A 309 8.84 0.48 -25.15
CA GLY A 309 7.51 0.06 -24.74
C GLY A 309 6.71 1.34 -24.68
N SER A 310 5.81 1.53 -25.64
CA SER A 310 4.83 2.61 -25.63
C SER A 310 4.16 2.68 -24.25
N GLU A 311 4.43 3.75 -23.50
CA GLU A 311 3.61 4.14 -22.36
C GLU A 311 2.25 4.58 -22.89
N SER A 312 1.39 3.60 -23.17
CA SER A 312 -0.04 3.83 -23.13
C SER A 312 -0.49 3.46 -21.72
N GLU A 313 -0.80 4.47 -20.91
CA GLU A 313 -1.54 4.28 -19.66
C GLU A 313 -2.76 3.37 -19.95
N PRO A 314 -2.99 2.29 -19.18
CA PRO A 314 -4.23 1.56 -19.32
C PRO A 314 -5.36 2.47 -18.86
N GLU A 315 -6.29 2.79 -19.76
CA GLU A 315 -7.58 3.37 -19.39
C GLU A 315 -8.22 2.50 -18.29
N PRO A 316 -8.83 3.11 -17.25
CA PRO A 316 -9.53 2.36 -16.23
C PRO A 316 -10.65 1.56 -16.89
N ALA A 317 -10.66 0.25 -16.65
CA ALA A 317 -11.72 -0.64 -17.10
C ALA A 317 -13.06 -0.08 -16.61
N ALA A 318 -13.95 0.25 -17.55
CA ALA A 318 -15.32 0.60 -17.24
C ALA A 318 -15.97 -0.57 -16.50
N ASP A 319 -16.43 -0.32 -15.28
CA ASP A 319 -17.27 -1.25 -14.52
C ASP A 319 -18.49 -1.60 -15.36
N ALA A 320 -18.55 -2.84 -15.83
CA ALA A 320 -19.80 -3.42 -16.30
C ALA A 320 -20.69 -3.63 -15.07
N ALA A 321 -21.71 -2.79 -14.93
CA ALA A 321 -22.77 -2.97 -13.96
C ALA A 321 -23.38 -4.38 -14.11
N PRO A 322 -23.79 -5.04 -13.00
CA PRO A 322 -24.50 -6.30 -13.10
C PRO A 322 -25.87 -6.05 -13.74
N GLU A 323 -26.15 -6.73 -14.85
CA GLU A 323 -27.52 -6.83 -15.37
C GLU A 323 -28.40 -7.51 -14.32
N ALA A 324 -29.59 -6.93 -14.14
CA ALA A 324 -30.62 -7.32 -13.18
C ALA A 324 -31.32 -8.64 -13.55
#